data_AF-A0A914E3L6-F1
#
_entry.id   AF-A0A914E3L6-F1
#
_cell.length_a   1.000
_cell.length_b   1.000
_cell.length_c   1.000
_cell.angle_alpha   90.00
_cell.angle_beta   90.00
_cell.angle_gamma   90.00
#
_symmetry.space_group_name_H-M   'P 1'
#
loop_
_entity.id
_entity.type
_entity.pdbx_description
1 polymer ?
#
loop_
_entity_poly.entity_id
_entity_poly.type
_entity_poly.pdbx_seq_one_letter_code
_entity_poly.pdbx_strand_id
1 'polypeptide(L)'
;MAIVALKQAQSFDIPLPLGAGIAVDKQPDGQTQVSLGQNVNILGFGGNRNVTFTGGNGTFSTQTDNNLLVNGTKIGGGSTIGADKNKGVTLDNDVNLGNKTIQGGVGNITT
;
A
#
# COMPACT_ATOMS: atom_id res chain seq x y z
N MET A 1 -9.94 22.84 -34.54
CA MET A 1 -9.98 21.38 -34.34
C MET A 1 -9.62 21.10 -32.89
N ALA A 2 -10.52 20.53 -32.10
CA ALA A 2 -10.24 20.20 -30.70
C ALA A 2 -10.17 18.67 -30.57
N ILE A 3 -8.98 18.16 -30.21
CA ILE A 3 -8.78 16.75 -29.89
C ILE A 3 -9.06 16.60 -28.40
N VAL A 4 -10.21 16.02 -28.06
CA VAL A 4 -10.52 15.61 -26.68
C VAL A 4 -9.88 14.25 -26.46
N ALA A 5 -8.73 14.24 -25.76
CA ALA A 5 -8.10 13.00 -25.32
C ALA A 5 -8.86 12.46 -24.09
N LEU A 6 -9.77 11.51 -24.33
CA LEU A 6 -10.37 10.69 -23.27
C LEU A 6 -9.29 9.76 -22.71
N LYS A 7 -8.60 10.18 -21.65
CA LYS A 7 -7.81 9.28 -20.81
C LYS A 7 -8.78 8.36 -20.07
N GLN A 8 -9.08 7.21 -20.66
CA GLN A 8 -9.81 6.16 -19.97
C GLN A 8 -8.90 5.55 -18.90
N ALA A 9 -8.99 6.06 -17.67
CA ALA A 9 -8.65 5.27 -16.50
C ALA A 9 -9.81 4.30 -16.28
N GLN A 10 -9.68 3.08 -16.81
CA GLN A 10 -10.64 2.01 -16.50
C GLN A 10 -10.27 1.44 -15.13
N SER A 11 -11.01 1.82 -14.10
CA SER A 11 -11.00 1.14 -12.81
C SER A 11 -12.05 0.02 -12.85
N PHE A 12 -11.67 -1.20 -12.47
CA PHE A 12 -12.58 -2.35 -12.39
C PHE A 12 -12.68 -2.78 -10.92
N ASP A 13 -13.81 -2.46 -10.29
CA ASP A 13 -14.10 -2.81 -8.90
C ASP A 13 -14.71 -4.22 -8.81
N ILE A 14 -13.99 -5.16 -8.20
CA ILE A 14 -14.53 -6.50 -7.85
C ILE A 14 -15.07 -6.40 -6.41
N PRO A 15 -16.39 -6.50 -6.18
CA PRO A 15 -16.93 -6.48 -4.83
C PRO A 15 -16.62 -7.81 -4.12
N LEU A 16 -15.84 -7.73 -3.05
CA LEU A 16 -15.62 -8.83 -2.10
C LEU A 16 -16.42 -8.57 -0.80
N PRO A 17 -16.82 -9.61 -0.05
CA PRO A 17 -17.91 -9.52 0.92
C PRO A 17 -17.64 -8.62 2.14
N LEU A 18 -16.39 -8.16 2.37
CA LEU A 18 -16.05 -7.24 3.46
C LEU A 18 -14.89 -6.30 3.05
N GLY A 19 -15.29 -5.11 2.58
CA GLY A 19 -14.67 -3.81 2.90
C GLY A 19 -13.35 -3.40 2.26
N ALA A 20 -12.91 -4.01 1.16
CA ALA A 20 -11.89 -3.38 0.32
C ALA A 20 -11.83 -3.92 -1.11
N GLY A 21 -11.27 -3.09 -1.99
CA GLY A 21 -11.21 -3.30 -3.43
C GLY A 21 -9.80 -3.28 -3.99
N ILE A 22 -9.76 -3.33 -5.32
CA ILE A 22 -8.55 -3.19 -6.13
C ILE A 22 -8.50 -1.72 -6.58
N ALA A 23 -7.46 -1.00 -6.21
CA ALA A 23 -7.23 0.36 -6.70
C ALA A 23 -6.06 0.35 -7.68
N VAL A 24 -6.20 1.08 -8.80
CA VAL A 24 -5.13 1.28 -9.77
C VAL A 24 -4.99 2.78 -10.00
N ASP A 25 -3.88 3.33 -9.54
CA ASP A 25 -3.60 4.76 -9.60
C ASP A 25 -2.37 5.03 -10.48
N LYS A 26 -2.50 6.02 -11.36
CA LYS A 26 -1.36 6.52 -12.13
C LYS A 26 -0.87 7.82 -11.54
N GLN A 27 0.35 7.81 -11.00
CA GLN A 27 0.93 8.96 -10.35
C GLN A 27 1.43 10.00 -11.37
N PRO A 28 1.46 11.31 -11.00
CA PRO A 28 1.88 12.38 -11.90
C PRO A 28 3.30 12.23 -12.48
N ASP A 29 4.16 11.49 -11.80
CA ASP A 29 5.54 11.21 -12.19
C ASP A 29 5.69 9.99 -13.11
N GLY A 30 4.58 9.39 -13.55
CA GLY A 30 4.55 8.24 -14.44
C GLY A 30 4.63 6.89 -13.73
N GLN A 31 4.68 6.83 -12.40
CA GLN A 31 4.55 5.58 -11.66
C GLN A 31 3.10 5.06 -11.73
N THR A 32 2.95 3.74 -11.70
CA THR A 32 1.66 3.06 -11.56
C THR A 32 1.65 2.35 -10.21
N GLN A 33 0.57 2.59 -9.45
CA GLN A 33 0.34 1.96 -8.18
C GLN A 33 -0.88 1.04 -8.30
N VAL A 34 -0.75 -0.17 -7.79
CA VAL A 34 -1.84 -1.15 -7.68
C VAL A 34 -1.96 -1.55 -6.22
N SER A 35 -3.11 -1.31 -5.62
CA SER A 35 -3.38 -1.62 -4.22
C SER A 35 -4.52 -2.64 -4.11
N LEU A 36 -4.31 -3.62 -3.23
CA LEU A 36 -5.24 -4.67 -2.87
C LEU A 36 -5.50 -4.56 -1.38
N GLY A 37 -6.65 -4.02 -1.01
CA GLY A 37 -7.07 -3.95 0.39
C GLY A 37 -8.02 -5.09 0.75
N GLN A 38 -8.17 -5.33 2.05
CA GLN A 38 -9.27 -5.99 2.78
C GLN A 38 -9.41 -5.27 4.12
N ASN A 39 -10.63 -4.90 4.51
CA ASN A 39 -10.88 -4.28 5.81
C ASN A 39 -12.21 -4.73 6.38
N VAL A 40 -12.21 -5.07 7.67
CA VAL A 40 -13.44 -5.23 8.44
C VAL A 40 -13.28 -4.54 9.78
N ASN A 41 -14.34 -3.86 10.22
CA ASN A 41 -14.42 -3.27 11.55
C ASN A 41 -15.87 -3.40 12.06
N ILE A 42 -16.05 -4.17 13.12
CA ILE A 42 -17.32 -4.40 13.80
C ILE A 42 -17.10 -4.00 15.26
N LEU A 43 -17.68 -2.87 15.68
CA LEU A 43 -17.62 -2.38 17.06
C LEU A 43 -16.19 -2.28 17.63
N GLY A 44 -15.22 -1.90 16.80
CA GLY A 44 -13.82 -1.79 17.21
C GLY A 44 -13.04 -3.10 17.16
N PHE A 45 -13.64 -4.19 16.68
CA PHE A 45 -12.98 -5.47 16.44
C PHE A 45 -12.97 -5.78 14.94
N GLY A 46 -11.84 -6.24 14.43
CA GLY A 46 -11.72 -6.60 13.04
C GLY A 46 -10.27 -6.66 12.58
N GLY A 47 -10.03 -6.30 11.33
CA GLY A 47 -8.68 -6.32 10.78
C GLY A 47 -8.60 -5.67 9.42
N ASN A 48 -7.40 -5.26 9.06
CA ASN A 48 -7.06 -4.74 7.75
C ASN A 48 -5.88 -5.52 7.19
N ARG A 49 -5.93 -5.78 5.89
CA ARG A 49 -4.83 -6.29 5.09
C ARG A 49 -4.73 -5.45 3.84
N ASN A 50 -3.57 -4.91 3.56
CA ASN A 50 -3.32 -4.15 2.36
C ASN A 50 -2.00 -4.61 1.73
N VAL A 51 -1.99 -4.70 0.41
CA VAL A 51 -0.78 -4.91 -0.38
C VAL A 51 -0.78 -3.87 -1.49
N THR A 52 0.29 -3.08 -1.58
CA THR A 52 0.47 -2.06 -2.61
C THR A 52 1.72 -2.40 -3.40
N PHE A 53 1.58 -2.46 -4.72
CA PHE A 53 2.67 -2.55 -5.67
C PHE A 53 2.82 -1.19 -6.36
N THR A 54 4.02 -0.64 -6.36
CA THR A 54 4.33 0.57 -7.12
C THR A 54 5.41 0.24 -8.14
N GLY A 55 5.22 0.64 -9.39
CA GLY A 55 6.17 0.37 -10.46
C GLY A 55 6.16 1.46 -11.53
N GLY A 56 7.33 1.78 -12.06
CA GLY A 56 7.51 2.71 -13.16
C GLY A 56 8.56 3.78 -12.86
N ASN A 57 8.99 4.50 -13.90
CA ASN A 57 9.96 5.58 -13.79
C ASN A 57 11.29 5.23 -13.06
N GLY A 58 11.72 3.96 -13.09
CA GLY A 58 12.91 3.48 -12.38
C GLY A 58 12.70 3.17 -10.91
N THR A 59 11.45 3.04 -10.49
CA THR A 59 11.04 2.65 -9.13
C THR A 59 10.23 1.36 -9.20
N PHE A 60 10.49 0.45 -8.26
CA PHE A 60 9.67 -0.71 -7.97
C PHE A 60 9.59 -0.88 -6.45
N SER A 61 8.40 -0.97 -5.88
CA SER A 61 8.23 -1.28 -4.46
C SER A 61 6.99 -2.11 -4.21
N THR A 62 7.06 -2.92 -3.16
CA THR A 62 5.94 -3.65 -2.60
C THR A 62 5.82 -3.27 -1.13
N GLN A 63 4.66 -2.81 -0.73
CA GLN A 63 4.32 -2.49 0.64
C GLN A 63 3.18 -3.40 1.09
N THR A 64 3.29 -3.94 2.29
CA THR A 64 2.23 -4.71 2.93
C THR A 64 1.88 -4.08 4.26
N ASP A 65 0.61 -4.18 4.65
CA ASP A 65 0.12 -3.77 5.96
C ASP A 65 -0.92 -4.78 6.43
N ASN A 66 -0.73 -5.40 7.57
CA ASN A 66 -1.61 -6.42 8.12
C ASN A 66 -1.82 -6.14 9.61
N ASN A 67 -2.97 -5.62 9.99
CA ASN A 67 -3.30 -5.41 11.40
C ASN A 67 -4.64 -6.01 11.77
N LEU A 68 -4.72 -6.49 13.00
CA LEU A 68 -5.94 -6.71 13.72
C LEU A 68 -6.34 -5.41 14.41
N LEU A 69 -7.64 -5.15 14.45
CA LEU A 69 -8.24 -4.12 15.27
C LEU A 69 -8.86 -4.82 16.48
N VAL A 70 -8.38 -4.51 17.68
CA VAL A 70 -8.89 -5.07 18.94
C VAL A 70 -9.28 -3.90 19.82
N ASN A 71 -10.56 -3.72 20.08
CA ASN A 71 -11.09 -2.57 20.83
C ASN A 71 -10.55 -1.22 20.30
N GLY A 72 -10.58 -1.03 18.99
CA GLY A 72 -10.07 0.19 18.32
C GLY A 72 -8.54 0.29 18.24
N THR A 73 -7.82 -0.68 18.79
CA THR A 73 -6.35 -0.68 18.87
C THR A 73 -5.75 -1.56 17.77
N LYS A 74 -4.78 -1.04 17.01
CA LYS A 74 -4.11 -1.79 15.94
C LYS A 74 -2.99 -2.67 16.50
N ILE A 75 -3.05 -3.96 16.19
CA ILE A 75 -2.01 -4.94 16.51
C ILE A 75 -1.63 -5.68 15.23
N GLY A 76 -0.37 -5.66 14.83
CA GLY A 76 0.07 -6.27 13.59
C GLY A 76 1.33 -5.64 13.06
N GLY A 77 1.42 -5.50 11.75
CA GLY A 77 2.60 -4.93 11.14
C GLY A 77 2.56 -4.85 9.63
N GLY A 78 3.52 -4.12 9.09
CA GLY A 78 3.71 -3.92 7.68
C GLY A 78 5.16 -4.03 7.29
N SER A 79 5.40 -4.16 6.00
CA SER A 79 6.76 -4.15 5.46
C SER A 79 6.78 -3.42 4.14
N THR A 80 7.92 -2.79 3.83
CA THR A 80 8.21 -2.21 2.52
C THR A 80 9.49 -2.82 1.99
N ILE A 81 9.44 -3.31 0.75
CA ILE A 81 10.62 -3.76 0.01
C ILE A 81 10.59 -3.04 -1.33
N GLY A 82 11.69 -2.40 -1.72
CA GLY A 82 11.72 -1.71 -3.00
C GLY A 82 13.11 -1.30 -3.46
N ALA A 83 13.15 -0.84 -4.71
CA ALA A 83 14.29 -0.19 -5.32
C ALA A 83 13.80 1.07 -6.03
N ASP A 84 14.53 2.17 -5.87
CA ASP A 84 14.26 3.45 -6.48
C ASP A 84 15.56 3.98 -7.11
N LYS A 85 15.48 4.46 -8.34
CA LYS A 85 16.65 4.98 -9.06
C LYS A 85 17.40 6.13 -8.35
N ASN A 86 16.73 6.87 -7.46
CA ASN A 86 17.32 8.01 -6.74
C ASN A 86 17.64 7.66 -5.28
N LYS A 87 16.95 6.68 -4.70
CA LYS A 87 17.05 6.34 -3.27
C LYS A 87 17.67 4.95 -3.01
N GLY A 88 17.95 4.17 -4.05
CA GLY A 88 18.52 2.83 -3.90
C GLY A 88 17.51 1.81 -3.37
N VAL A 89 17.96 0.86 -2.56
CA VAL A 89 17.13 -0.26 -2.07
C VAL A 89 16.55 0.06 -0.70
N THR A 90 15.27 -0.25 -0.49
CA THR A 90 14.54 -0.10 0.78
C THR A 90 14.12 -1.48 1.31
N LEU A 91 14.37 -1.74 2.60
CA LEU A 91 13.82 -2.88 3.34
C LEU A 91 13.41 -2.39 4.73
N ASP A 92 12.12 -2.17 4.92
CA ASP A 92 11.54 -1.66 6.17
C ASP A 92 10.45 -2.59 6.70
N ASN A 93 10.28 -2.61 8.01
CA ASN A 93 9.27 -3.37 8.72
C ASN A 93 8.78 -2.57 9.93
N ASP A 94 7.47 -2.56 10.10
CA ASP A 94 6.78 -1.95 11.22
C ASP A 94 5.99 -3.02 11.98
N VAL A 95 6.04 -3.00 13.31
CA VAL A 95 5.24 -3.85 14.19
C VAL A 95 4.44 -2.97 15.15
N ASN A 96 3.13 -2.99 15.01
CA ASN A 96 2.18 -2.28 15.86
C ASN A 96 1.72 -3.18 17.02
N LEU A 97 1.86 -2.69 18.25
CA LEU A 97 1.45 -3.35 19.50
C LEU A 97 0.45 -2.46 20.26
N GLY A 98 -0.42 -1.78 19.51
CA GLY A 98 -1.38 -0.83 20.03
C GLY A 98 -0.82 0.57 20.25
N ASN A 99 -0.32 0.85 21.46
CA ASN A 99 0.23 2.16 21.81
C ASN A 99 1.75 2.28 21.53
N LYS A 100 2.33 1.24 20.91
CA LYS A 100 3.74 1.20 20.53
C LYS A 100 3.85 0.70 19.10
N THR A 101 4.77 1.29 18.36
CA THR A 101 5.21 0.81 17.06
C THR A 101 6.71 0.61 17.12
N ILE A 102 7.16 -0.58 16.72
CA ILE A 102 8.57 -0.89 16.52
C ILE A 102 8.83 -0.75 15.03
N GLN A 103 9.77 0.10 14.66
CA GLN A 103 10.20 0.29 13.28
C GLN A 103 11.62 -0.22 13.13
N GLY A 104 11.86 -1.04 12.11
CA GLY A 104 13.16 -1.58 11.80
C GLY A 104 13.36 -1.67 10.30
N GLY A 105 14.60 -1.53 9.84
CA GLY A 105 14.88 -1.55 8.43
C GLY A 105 16.22 -0.92 8.12
N VAL A 106 16.71 -1.18 6.91
CA VAL A 106 17.95 -0.54 6.41
C VAL A 106 17.66 0.80 5.74
N GLY A 107 16.39 1.20 5.60
CA GLY A 107 16.02 2.39 4.87
C GLY A 107 16.58 2.38 3.45
N ASN A 108 16.72 3.56 2.86
CA ASN A 108 17.28 3.75 1.52
C ASN A 108 18.79 3.52 1.51
N ILE A 109 19.24 2.35 1.06
CA ILE A 109 20.66 2.07 0.79
C ILE A 109 20.99 2.55 -0.62
N THR A 110 21.63 3.71 -0.72
CA THR A 110 22.29 4.17 -1.95
C THR A 110 23.60 3.39 -2.12
N THR A 111 23.73 2.62 -3.21
CA THR A 111 24.98 1.93 -3.59
C THR A 111 25.72 2.72 -4.65
#